data_AF-R2P6V0-F1
#
_entry.id   AF-R2P6V0-F1
#
_cell.length_a   1.000
_cell.length_b   1.000
_cell.length_c   1.000
_cell.angle_alpha   90.00
_cell.angle_beta   90.00
_cell.angle_gamma   90.00
#
_symmetry.space_group_name_H-M   'P 1'
#
loop_
_entity.id
_entity.type
_entity.pdbx_description
1 polymer ?
#
loop_
_entity_poly.entity_id
_entity_poly.type
_entity_poly.pdbx_seq_one_letter_code
_entity_poly.pdbx_strand_id
1 'polypeptide(L)'
;MEQTEGFKDWLFRYQYVYRLRRTEKSKKRFLAALVTDIAKMRKDVRVIEYDQKKKNYAARNVYVGNIKQADRIICTFYDTPPESFGSYQLFDRKDQAQKTTKFILLSSIAAILFGFIGTLIYMRFAPNSFQWNALSTFVIMAIYAGYFALLGKITKGLSNRKTLVRNTSSILTMLKMIAENKQKNIAYAFLDEGSYGTKGLDELQKQANGRCKIYYLDSIGAPAPLHLVGESPNNQIIHENMDYQASDQKVNYIFSARTDQENRAFYLNPADLKEKQLNMENIATVTSLFQ
;
A
#
# COMPACT_ATOMS: atom_id res chain seq x y z
N MET A 1 -1.14 -22.90 -12.14
CA MET A 1 0.03 -22.19 -12.69
C MET A 1 1.16 -22.25 -11.66
N GLU A 2 2.30 -22.83 -12.02
CA GLU A 2 3.43 -23.00 -11.10
C GLU A 2 4.16 -21.66 -10.89
N GLN A 3 4.44 -21.31 -9.63
CA GLN A 3 5.16 -20.08 -9.30
C GLN A 3 6.66 -20.31 -9.53
N THR A 4 7.31 -19.40 -10.27
CA THR A 4 8.77 -19.44 -10.42
C THR A 4 9.44 -19.18 -9.06
N GLU A 5 10.64 -19.74 -8.85
CA GLU A 5 11.42 -19.50 -7.62
C GLU A 5 11.67 -18.00 -7.37
N GLY A 6 11.88 -17.22 -8.44
CA GLY A 6 11.99 -15.75 -8.34
C GLY A 6 10.72 -15.09 -7.81
N PHE A 7 9.54 -15.53 -8.24
CA PHE A 7 8.27 -15.00 -7.74
C PHE A 7 8.05 -15.38 -6.27
N LYS A 8 8.39 -16.60 -5.86
CA LYS A 8 8.28 -17.05 -4.46
C LYS A 8 9.19 -16.24 -3.53
N ASP A 9 10.42 -15.95 -3.96
CA ASP A 9 11.34 -15.08 -3.21
C ASP A 9 10.78 -13.65 -3.06
N TRP A 10 10.30 -13.04 -4.15
CA TRP A 10 9.65 -11.73 -4.08
C TRP A 10 8.45 -11.74 -3.16
N LEU A 11 7.59 -12.76 -3.26
CA LEU A 11 6.42 -12.92 -2.40
C LEU A 11 6.82 -12.92 -0.93
N PHE A 12 7.78 -13.78 -0.56
CA PHE A 12 8.27 -13.86 0.81
C PHE A 12 8.83 -12.52 1.30
N ARG A 13 9.75 -11.92 0.53
CA ARG A 13 10.42 -10.67 0.95
C ARG A 13 9.44 -9.50 1.05
N TYR A 14 8.53 -9.33 0.10
CA TYR A 14 7.59 -8.21 0.13
C TYR A 14 6.44 -8.41 1.12
N GLN A 15 6.05 -9.66 1.41
CA GLN A 15 5.02 -9.97 2.41
C GLN A 15 5.52 -9.90 3.85
N TYR A 16 6.78 -10.25 4.11
CA TYR A 16 7.29 -10.38 5.49
C TYR A 16 8.36 -9.36 5.85
N VAL A 17 9.33 -9.14 4.96
CA VAL A 17 10.52 -8.30 5.24
C VAL A 17 10.24 -6.82 4.92
N TYR A 18 9.67 -6.54 3.76
CA TYR A 18 9.41 -5.18 3.24
C TYR A 18 7.92 -4.80 3.21
N ARG A 19 7.13 -5.44 4.06
CA ARG A 19 5.67 -5.28 4.13
C ARG A 19 5.19 -3.90 4.59
N LEU A 20 6.04 -3.15 5.30
CA LEU A 20 5.74 -1.82 5.83
C LEU A 20 6.39 -0.75 4.96
N ARG A 21 5.57 0.12 4.37
CA ARG A 21 6.01 1.17 3.43
C ARG A 21 5.36 2.51 3.81
N ARG A 22 5.39 2.83 5.10
CA ARG A 22 4.73 4.01 5.69
C ARG A 22 5.70 5.12 6.05
N THR A 23 6.80 4.79 6.73
CA THR A 23 7.77 5.79 7.20
C THR A 23 8.88 5.95 6.17
N GLU A 24 9.57 7.09 6.18
CA GLU A 24 10.69 7.32 5.26
C GLU A 24 11.74 6.20 5.32
N LYS A 25 12.10 5.76 6.54
CA LYS A 25 13.03 4.63 6.73
C LYS A 25 12.52 3.35 6.07
N SER A 26 11.23 3.03 6.21
CA SER A 26 10.68 1.78 5.68
C SER A 26 10.46 1.85 4.17
N LYS A 27 10.06 3.02 3.63
CA LYS A 27 9.98 3.28 2.19
C LYS A 27 11.34 3.18 1.53
N LYS A 28 12.39 3.82 2.06
CA LYS A 28 13.77 3.70 1.54
C LYS A 28 14.26 2.25 1.48
N ARG A 29 14.02 1.46 2.54
CA ARG A 29 14.38 0.03 2.56
C ARG A 29 13.64 -0.77 1.49
N PHE A 30 12.34 -0.54 1.33
CA PHE A 30 11.56 -1.18 0.28
C PHE A 30 12.03 -0.78 -1.12
N LEU A 31 12.24 0.51 -1.37
CA LEU A 31 12.69 1.02 -2.67
C LEU A 31 14.07 0.48 -3.05
N ALA A 32 15.00 0.39 -2.10
CA ALA A 32 16.31 -0.22 -2.34
C ALA A 32 16.17 -1.68 -2.80
N ALA A 33 15.31 -2.47 -2.14
CA ALA A 33 15.05 -3.85 -2.54
C ALA A 33 14.36 -3.93 -3.91
N LEU A 34 13.33 -3.11 -4.14
CA LEU A 34 12.58 -3.05 -5.38
C LEU A 34 13.48 -2.71 -6.58
N VAL A 35 14.28 -1.65 -6.47
CA VAL A 35 15.21 -1.23 -7.52
C VAL A 35 16.27 -2.29 -7.77
N THR A 36 16.79 -2.94 -6.71
CA THR A 36 17.77 -4.03 -6.85
C THR A 36 17.19 -5.22 -7.61
N ASP A 37 15.94 -5.59 -7.34
CA ASP A 37 15.28 -6.69 -8.04
C ASP A 37 14.98 -6.35 -9.49
N ILE A 38 14.49 -5.13 -9.76
CA ILE A 38 14.24 -4.66 -11.13
C ILE A 38 15.55 -4.58 -11.91
N ALA A 39 16.65 -4.11 -11.31
CA ALA A 39 17.95 -3.97 -11.93
C ALA A 39 18.53 -5.30 -12.47
N LYS A 40 18.13 -6.43 -11.88
CA LYS A 40 18.49 -7.78 -12.38
C LYS A 40 17.81 -8.12 -13.71
N MET A 41 16.68 -7.47 -14.02
CA MET A 41 15.83 -7.77 -15.18
C MET A 41 15.82 -6.67 -16.24
N ARG A 42 16.05 -5.42 -15.82
CA ARG A 42 15.92 -4.19 -16.62
C ARG A 42 16.98 -3.17 -16.19
N LYS A 43 17.63 -2.51 -17.14
CA LYS A 43 18.64 -1.47 -16.88
C LYS A 43 18.08 -0.04 -16.84
N ASP A 44 16.83 0.12 -17.21
CA ASP A 44 16.16 1.41 -17.42
C ASP A 44 15.24 1.80 -16.25
N VAL A 45 15.65 1.47 -15.02
CA VAL A 45 14.99 1.88 -13.79
C VAL A 45 15.49 3.26 -13.34
N ARG A 46 14.57 4.13 -12.93
CA ARG A 46 14.85 5.48 -12.43
C ARG A 46 14.00 5.79 -11.21
N VAL A 47 14.59 6.46 -10.23
CA VAL A 47 13.87 6.97 -9.05
C VAL A 47 13.71 8.47 -9.20
N ILE A 48 12.47 8.95 -9.15
CA ILE A 48 12.13 10.37 -9.30
C ILE A 48 11.62 10.90 -7.96
N GLU A 49 12.30 11.91 -7.42
CA GLU A 49 11.87 12.64 -6.23
C GLU A 49 11.11 13.93 -6.63
N TYR A 50 9.96 14.22 -6.00
CA TYR A 50 9.09 15.33 -6.45
C TYR A 50 8.44 16.17 -5.34
N ASP A 51 8.55 15.80 -4.06
CA ASP A 51 8.06 16.62 -2.94
C ASP A 51 9.14 16.75 -1.87
N GLN A 52 10.08 17.69 -2.07
CA GLN A 52 11.16 18.01 -1.12
C GLN A 52 10.74 19.05 -0.07
N LYS A 53 9.48 19.55 -0.11
CA LYS A 53 9.04 20.63 0.78
C LYS A 53 8.93 20.19 2.24
N LYS A 54 8.82 18.89 2.52
CA LYS A 54 8.81 18.33 3.87
C LYS A 54 10.26 18.06 4.31
N LYS A 55 10.76 18.83 5.31
CA LYS A 55 12.15 18.74 5.84
C LYS A 55 12.70 17.31 6.06
N ASN A 56 11.84 16.34 6.38
CA ASN A 56 12.23 14.97 6.73
C ASN A 56 11.60 13.88 5.84
N TYR A 57 11.04 14.25 4.69
CA TYR A 57 10.36 13.30 3.79
C TYR A 57 10.46 13.78 2.35
N ALA A 58 10.98 12.93 1.46
CA ALA A 58 10.89 13.14 0.02
C ALA A 58 10.01 12.04 -0.59
N ALA A 59 8.94 12.44 -1.28
CA ALA A 59 8.10 11.51 -2.03
C ALA A 59 8.87 11.01 -3.26
N ARG A 60 8.80 9.71 -3.55
CA ARG A 60 9.59 9.08 -4.63
C ARG A 60 8.78 8.11 -5.48
N ASN A 61 8.74 8.34 -6.77
CA ASN A 61 8.24 7.34 -7.72
C ASN A 61 9.41 6.52 -8.29
N VAL A 62 9.16 5.27 -8.66
CA VAL A 62 10.11 4.44 -9.42
C VAL A 62 9.53 4.17 -10.79
N TYR A 63 10.26 4.55 -11.83
CA TYR A 63 9.88 4.33 -13.22
C TYR A 63 10.79 3.30 -13.86
N VAL A 64 10.23 2.41 -14.67
CA VAL A 64 10.95 1.40 -15.46
C VAL A 64 10.51 1.56 -16.90
N GLY A 65 11.46 1.82 -17.80
CA GLY A 65 11.13 2.19 -19.18
C GLY A 65 10.96 3.68 -19.40
N ASN A 66 10.62 4.06 -20.64
CA ASN A 66 10.51 5.46 -21.03
C ASN A 66 9.08 5.98 -20.88
N ILE A 67 8.75 6.53 -19.70
CA ILE A 67 7.44 7.14 -19.39
C ILE A 67 6.99 8.18 -20.43
N LYS A 68 7.93 8.94 -21.03
CA LYS A 68 7.60 10.01 -21.97
C LYS A 68 7.23 9.50 -23.37
N GLN A 69 7.67 8.30 -23.73
CA GLN A 69 7.46 7.71 -25.06
C GLN A 69 6.60 6.45 -25.03
N ALA A 70 6.22 5.96 -23.86
CA ALA A 70 5.41 4.76 -23.73
C ALA A 70 3.99 4.99 -24.27
N ASP A 71 3.48 4.01 -25.00
CA ASP A 71 2.08 3.95 -25.40
C ASP A 71 1.19 3.64 -24.19
N ARG A 72 1.73 2.81 -23.29
CA ARG A 72 1.03 2.33 -22.09
C ARG A 72 1.93 2.42 -20.86
N ILE A 73 1.38 2.93 -19.77
CA ILE A 73 2.05 2.91 -18.47
C ILE A 73 1.23 2.08 -17.50
N ILE A 74 1.82 1.03 -16.95
CA ILE A 74 1.21 0.23 -15.88
C ILE A 74 1.76 0.73 -14.55
N CYS A 75 0.89 1.09 -13.63
CA CYS A 75 1.28 1.71 -12.38
C CYS A 75 0.54 1.17 -11.18
N THR A 76 1.16 1.31 -10.01
CA THR A 76 0.54 0.96 -8.74
C THR A 76 1.19 1.77 -7.63
N PHE A 77 0.49 1.98 -6.52
CA PHE A 77 1.08 2.61 -5.35
C PHE A 77 1.76 1.59 -4.44
N TYR A 78 2.92 1.96 -3.90
CA TYR A 78 3.66 1.10 -2.99
C TYR A 78 3.52 1.52 -1.52
N ASP A 79 3.10 2.74 -1.21
CA ASP A 79 2.96 3.14 0.18
C ASP A 79 1.84 2.36 0.89
N THR A 80 1.94 2.24 2.22
CA THR A 80 0.98 1.47 3.02
C THR A 80 0.27 2.37 4.03
N PRO A 81 -1.07 2.28 4.15
CA PRO A 81 -1.82 3.06 5.12
C PRO A 81 -1.53 2.61 6.57
N PRO A 82 -1.76 3.47 7.58
CA PRO A 82 -1.98 3.04 8.96
C PRO A 82 -3.15 2.04 9.08
N GLU A 83 -3.28 1.42 10.25
CA GLU A 83 -4.44 0.58 10.57
C GLU A 83 -5.73 1.40 10.52
N SER A 84 -6.81 0.77 10.06
CA SER A 84 -8.14 1.37 9.94
C SER A 84 -9.21 0.34 10.32
N PHE A 85 -10.41 0.81 10.67
CA PHE A 85 -11.55 -0.07 10.89
C PHE A 85 -12.24 -0.43 9.57
N GLY A 86 -12.83 -1.63 9.54
CA GLY A 86 -13.79 -2.02 8.51
C GLY A 86 -13.21 -2.36 7.15
N SER A 87 -14.09 -2.35 6.14
CA SER A 87 -13.76 -2.60 4.74
C SER A 87 -12.93 -1.46 4.14
N TYR A 88 -12.13 -1.80 3.12
CA TYR A 88 -11.54 -0.84 2.22
C TYR A 88 -12.53 -0.56 1.08
N GLN A 89 -12.99 0.68 0.98
CA GLN A 89 -13.78 1.15 -0.15
C GLN A 89 -12.83 1.65 -1.24
N LEU A 90 -12.88 1.05 -2.42
CA LEU A 90 -12.08 1.50 -3.55
C LEU A 90 -12.63 2.85 -4.03
N PHE A 91 -11.73 3.71 -4.51
CA PHE A 91 -12.04 5.07 -4.97
C PHE A 91 -12.54 6.06 -3.89
N ASP A 92 -12.97 5.60 -2.71
CA ASP A 92 -13.34 6.47 -1.59
C ASP A 92 -12.20 6.66 -0.57
N ARG A 93 -11.30 7.60 -0.90
CA ARG A 93 -10.18 7.95 -0.03
C ARG A 93 -10.61 8.73 1.22
N LYS A 94 -11.75 9.42 1.15
CA LYS A 94 -12.26 10.23 2.27
C LYS A 94 -12.79 9.30 3.36
N ASP A 95 -13.56 8.28 3.00
CA ASP A 95 -13.99 7.21 3.91
C ASP A 95 -12.77 6.52 4.56
N GLN A 96 -11.77 6.14 3.76
CA GLN A 96 -10.56 5.53 4.29
C GLN A 96 -9.83 6.43 5.30
N ALA A 97 -9.69 7.72 5.01
CA ALA A 97 -9.08 8.69 5.92
C ALA A 97 -9.90 8.84 7.23
N GLN A 98 -11.22 8.87 7.13
CA GLN A 98 -12.12 8.93 8.28
C GLN A 98 -12.02 7.67 9.15
N LYS A 99 -12.03 6.47 8.55
CA LYS A 99 -11.88 5.19 9.26
C LYS A 99 -10.54 5.09 10.00
N THR A 100 -9.45 5.54 9.37
CA THR A 100 -8.14 5.62 10.03
C THR A 100 -8.15 6.63 11.18
N THR A 101 -8.75 7.80 10.98
CA THR A 101 -8.85 8.84 12.04
C THR A 101 -9.66 8.34 13.23
N LYS A 102 -10.80 7.69 12.98
CA LYS A 102 -11.62 7.03 14.01
C LYS A 102 -10.82 5.96 14.76
N PHE A 103 -10.04 5.13 14.06
CA PHE A 103 -9.14 4.16 14.68
C PHE A 103 -8.13 4.81 15.62
N ILE A 104 -7.44 5.85 15.15
CA ILE A 104 -6.45 6.58 15.95
C ILE A 104 -7.11 7.20 17.18
N LEU A 105 -8.29 7.82 17.02
CA LEU A 105 -9.01 8.45 18.13
C LEU A 105 -9.42 7.42 19.19
N LEU A 106 -10.13 6.36 18.79
CA LEU A 106 -10.62 5.35 19.74
C LEU A 106 -9.47 4.61 20.43
N SER A 107 -8.41 4.26 19.70
CA SER A 107 -7.23 3.63 20.29
C SER A 107 -6.47 4.56 21.24
N SER A 108 -6.42 5.86 20.94
CA SER A 108 -5.80 6.86 21.84
C SER A 108 -6.62 7.04 23.12
N ILE A 109 -7.95 7.13 23.01
CA ILE A 109 -8.86 7.20 24.17
C ILE A 109 -8.68 5.96 25.05
N ALA A 110 -8.71 4.76 24.46
CA ALA A 110 -8.49 3.52 25.19
C ALA A 110 -7.12 3.51 25.90
N ALA A 111 -6.05 3.93 25.21
CA ALA A 111 -4.72 4.02 25.81
C ALA A 111 -4.64 5.02 26.98
N ILE A 112 -5.36 6.15 26.90
CA ILE A 112 -5.47 7.13 27.99
C ILE A 112 -6.21 6.51 29.18
N LEU A 113 -7.33 5.82 28.95
CA LEU A 113 -8.07 5.13 30.01
C LEU A 113 -7.22 4.06 30.70
N PHE A 114 -6.44 3.28 29.94
CA PHE A 114 -5.49 2.32 30.52
C PHE A 114 -4.39 3.00 31.35
N GLY A 115 -3.87 4.13 30.88
CA GLY A 115 -2.90 4.93 31.63
C GLY A 115 -3.49 5.45 32.95
N PHE A 116 -4.73 5.92 32.91
CA PHE A 116 -5.46 6.39 34.09
C PHE A 116 -5.69 5.26 35.11
N ILE A 117 -6.16 4.09 34.66
CA ILE A 117 -6.33 2.91 35.52
C ILE A 117 -4.99 2.49 36.13
N GLY A 118 -3.92 2.45 35.32
CA GLY A 118 -2.57 2.14 35.81
C GLY A 118 -2.09 3.13 36.88
N THR A 119 -2.42 4.41 36.72
CA THR A 119 -2.10 5.46 37.70
C THR A 119 -2.88 5.27 39.00
N LEU A 120 -4.18 4.93 38.93
CA LEU A 120 -4.98 4.64 40.13
C LEU A 120 -4.46 3.41 40.90
N ILE A 121 -4.06 2.35 40.18
CA ILE A 121 -3.41 1.17 40.77
C ILE A 121 -2.12 1.59 41.46
N TYR A 122 -1.27 2.37 40.80
CA TYR A 122 -0.04 2.88 41.38
C TYR A 122 -0.29 3.66 42.68
N MET A 123 -1.24 4.59 42.68
CA MET A 123 -1.59 5.38 43.87
C MET A 123 -2.07 4.52 45.05
N ARG A 124 -2.71 3.37 44.78
CA ARG A 124 -3.15 2.43 45.83
C ARG A 124 -1.99 1.67 46.48
N PHE A 125 -0.97 1.31 45.71
CA PHE A 125 0.14 0.48 46.20
C PHE A 125 1.37 1.29 46.64
N ALA A 126 1.47 2.56 46.24
CA ALA A 126 2.54 3.46 46.66
C ALA A 126 1.97 4.70 47.38
N PRO A 127 1.37 4.53 48.58
CA PRO A 127 0.78 5.64 49.33
C PRO A 127 1.83 6.59 49.93
N ASN A 128 3.09 6.17 49.99
CA ASN A 128 4.19 6.97 50.53
C ASN A 128 4.65 8.04 49.54
N SER A 129 5.07 9.19 50.07
CA SER A 129 5.60 10.31 49.30
C SER A 129 6.75 9.89 48.38
N PHE A 130 6.77 10.45 47.17
CA PHE A 130 7.82 10.27 46.17
C PHE A 130 9.23 10.43 46.74
N GLN A 131 10.06 9.38 46.64
CA GLN A 131 11.46 9.40 47.07
C GLN A 131 12.39 9.38 45.85
N TRP A 132 13.08 10.47 45.57
CA TRP A 132 13.92 10.64 44.37
C TRP A 132 15.02 9.57 44.23
N ASN A 133 15.60 9.13 45.36
CA ASN A 133 16.72 8.18 45.38
C ASN A 133 16.30 6.70 45.43
N ALA A 134 15.00 6.40 45.44
CA ALA A 134 14.52 5.02 45.55
C ALA A 134 14.51 4.33 44.17
N LEU A 135 14.98 3.06 44.12
CA LEU A 135 14.94 2.25 42.90
C LEU A 135 13.52 2.12 42.32
N SER A 136 12.50 2.05 43.18
CA SER A 136 11.09 1.99 42.81
C SER A 136 10.67 3.21 41.96
N THR A 137 11.14 4.41 42.32
CA THR A 137 10.86 5.65 41.59
C THR A 137 11.42 5.62 40.17
N PHE A 138 12.66 5.14 39.98
CA PHE A 138 13.25 4.98 38.65
C PHE A 138 12.50 3.97 37.79
N VAL A 139 12.04 2.86 38.38
CA VAL A 139 11.22 1.86 37.69
C VAL A 139 9.89 2.45 37.24
N ILE A 140 9.20 3.20 38.11
CA ILE A 140 7.95 3.88 37.77
C ILE A 140 8.15 4.91 36.66
N MET A 141 9.23 5.70 36.74
CA MET A 141 9.57 6.66 35.69
C MET A 141 9.81 5.98 34.34
N ALA A 142 10.52 4.85 34.33
CA ALA A 142 10.73 4.05 33.13
C ALA A 142 9.41 3.51 32.56
N ILE A 143 8.48 3.07 33.41
CA ILE A 143 7.15 2.61 33.01
C ILE A 143 6.36 3.75 32.36
N TYR A 144 6.29 4.94 32.97
CA TYR A 144 5.60 6.08 32.39
C TYR A 144 6.26 6.56 31.10
N ALA A 145 7.59 6.60 31.03
CA ALA A 145 8.31 6.92 29.79
C ALA A 145 7.96 5.93 28.68
N GLY A 146 7.94 4.62 28.99
CA GLY A 146 7.51 3.57 28.08
C GLY A 146 6.06 3.72 27.63
N TYR A 147 5.15 4.05 28.56
CA TYR A 147 3.75 4.33 28.29
C TYR A 147 3.58 5.51 27.33
N PHE A 148 4.20 6.67 27.61
CA PHE A 148 4.10 7.83 26.73
C PHE A 148 4.75 7.60 25.37
N ALA A 149 5.84 6.82 25.30
CA ALA A 149 6.42 6.40 24.03
C ALA A 149 5.46 5.51 23.21
N LEU A 150 4.70 4.62 23.86
CA LEU A 150 3.68 3.80 23.22
C LEU A 150 2.47 4.65 22.79
N LEU A 151 1.98 5.53 23.65
CA LEU A 151 0.89 6.47 23.35
C LEU A 151 1.24 7.36 22.15
N GLY A 152 2.49 7.86 22.10
CA GLY A 152 3.01 8.60 20.96
C GLY A 152 3.02 7.81 19.64
N LYS A 153 3.13 6.48 19.68
CA LYS A 153 2.99 5.62 18.49
C LYS A 153 1.54 5.40 18.10
N ILE A 154 0.64 5.21 19.08
CA ILE A 154 -0.80 5.00 18.86
C ILE A 154 -1.43 6.25 18.22
N THR A 155 -1.16 7.43 18.79
CA THR A 155 -1.66 8.73 18.31
C THR A 155 -1.17 9.08 16.90
N LYS A 156 0.00 8.58 16.48
CA LYS A 156 0.53 8.72 15.10
C LYS A 156 -0.01 7.67 14.12
N GLY A 157 -0.90 6.78 14.58
CA GLY A 157 -1.39 5.64 13.82
C GLY A 157 -0.43 4.45 13.85
N LEU A 158 -0.99 3.31 14.23
CA LEU A 158 -0.30 2.01 14.15
C LEU A 158 -0.13 1.61 12.69
N SER A 159 0.98 0.92 12.39
CA SER A 159 1.26 0.50 11.01
C SER A 159 0.50 -0.77 10.68
N ASN A 160 -0.21 -0.78 9.55
CA ASN A 160 -0.86 -1.98 9.06
C ASN A 160 0.17 -2.96 8.49
N ARG A 161 0.22 -4.18 9.05
CA ARG A 161 1.13 -5.25 8.62
C ARG A 161 0.49 -6.21 7.60
N LYS A 162 -0.80 -6.06 7.33
CA LYS A 162 -1.60 -6.91 6.45
C LYS A 162 -1.69 -6.23 5.09
N THR A 163 -0.58 -6.29 4.37
CA THR A 163 -0.38 -5.52 3.13
C THR A 163 -0.20 -6.40 1.91
N LEU A 164 -0.38 -7.72 2.07
CA LEU A 164 -0.25 -8.68 0.97
C LEU A 164 -1.25 -8.36 -0.14
N VAL A 165 -2.53 -8.28 0.20
CA VAL A 165 -3.59 -7.89 -0.74
C VAL A 165 -3.41 -6.43 -1.15
N ARG A 166 -3.56 -5.48 -0.22
CA ARG A 166 -3.39 -4.04 -0.45
C ARG A 166 -2.01 -3.55 0.02
N ASN A 167 -1.02 -3.33 -0.83
CA ASN A 167 -1.05 -3.44 -2.29
C ASN A 167 0.18 -4.20 -2.82
N THR A 168 0.73 -5.11 -1.99
CA THR A 168 1.88 -5.94 -2.37
C THR A 168 1.55 -6.85 -3.55
N SER A 169 0.31 -7.31 -3.65
CA SER A 169 -0.14 -8.15 -4.76
C SER A 169 0.05 -7.46 -6.11
N SER A 170 -0.36 -6.20 -6.25
CA SER A 170 -0.15 -5.40 -7.46
C SER A 170 1.33 -5.14 -7.75
N ILE A 171 2.15 -4.93 -6.72
CA ILE A 171 3.61 -4.81 -6.88
C ILE A 171 4.18 -6.12 -7.46
N LEU A 172 3.76 -7.27 -6.93
CA LEU A 172 4.20 -8.59 -7.41
C LEU A 172 3.74 -8.85 -8.84
N THR A 173 2.50 -8.50 -9.19
CA THR A 173 2.00 -8.56 -10.56
C THR A 173 2.87 -7.73 -11.50
N MET A 174 3.22 -6.50 -11.11
CA MET A 174 4.11 -5.65 -11.91
C MET A 174 5.53 -6.22 -12.04
N LEU A 175 6.09 -6.79 -10.98
CA LEU A 175 7.40 -7.44 -11.06
C LEU A 175 7.39 -8.64 -12.01
N LYS A 176 6.31 -9.45 -11.96
CA LYS A 176 6.11 -10.55 -12.91
C LYS A 176 6.04 -10.03 -14.35
N MET A 177 5.23 -9.00 -14.61
CA MET A 177 5.14 -8.38 -15.93
C MET A 177 6.48 -7.81 -16.41
N ILE A 178 7.26 -7.16 -15.54
CA ILE A 178 8.59 -6.64 -15.89
C ILE A 178 9.57 -7.78 -16.25
N ALA A 179 9.45 -8.91 -15.56
CA ALA A 179 10.29 -10.08 -15.83
C ALA A 179 9.97 -10.69 -17.21
N GLU A 180 8.68 -10.85 -17.50
CA GLU A 180 8.16 -11.60 -18.65
C GLU A 180 8.00 -10.73 -19.91
N ASN A 181 7.63 -9.46 -19.77
CA ASN A 181 7.37 -8.57 -20.89
C ASN A 181 8.63 -7.76 -21.28
N LYS A 182 9.02 -7.86 -22.57
CA LYS A 182 10.17 -7.14 -23.15
C LYS A 182 9.78 -6.00 -24.09
N GLN A 183 8.49 -5.73 -24.25
CA GLN A 183 7.99 -4.64 -25.08
C GLN A 183 8.51 -3.29 -24.59
N LYS A 184 9.03 -2.46 -25.51
CA LYS A 184 9.64 -1.16 -25.19
C LYS A 184 8.62 -0.03 -25.07
N ASN A 185 7.41 -0.23 -25.61
CA ASN A 185 6.31 0.74 -25.57
C ASN A 185 5.49 0.66 -24.28
N ILE A 186 5.75 -0.32 -23.42
CA ILE A 186 5.17 -0.40 -22.08
C ILE A 186 6.21 0.08 -21.07
N ALA A 187 5.80 0.99 -20.20
CA ALA A 187 6.57 1.41 -19.04
C ALA A 187 5.82 1.10 -17.75
N TYR A 188 6.57 1.01 -16.66
CA TYR A 188 6.04 0.66 -15.34
C TYR A 188 6.33 1.76 -14.33
N ALA A 189 5.39 2.06 -13.44
CA ALA A 189 5.54 3.09 -12.43
C ALA A 189 5.04 2.66 -11.04
N PHE A 190 5.96 2.61 -10.07
CA PHE A 190 5.63 2.40 -8.66
C PHE A 190 5.53 3.76 -7.97
N LEU A 191 4.34 4.07 -7.48
CA LEU A 191 3.95 5.40 -7.05
C LEU A 191 3.95 5.55 -5.54
N ASP A 192 4.37 6.71 -5.06
CA ASP A 192 4.25 7.11 -3.66
C ASP A 192 2.98 7.92 -3.40
N GLU A 193 2.61 8.07 -2.12
CA GLU A 193 1.46 8.83 -1.65
C GLU A 193 0.12 8.40 -2.29
N GLY A 194 -0.03 7.13 -2.66
CA GLY A 194 -1.25 6.59 -3.29
C GLY A 194 -2.28 6.04 -2.31
N SER A 195 -1.89 5.74 -1.06
CA SER A 195 -2.80 5.19 -0.04
C SER A 195 -3.94 6.14 0.36
N TYR A 196 -3.69 7.46 0.34
CA TYR A 196 -4.67 8.52 0.67
C TYR A 196 -4.70 9.67 -0.34
N GLY A 197 -3.80 9.68 -1.34
CA GLY A 197 -3.60 10.82 -2.23
C GLY A 197 -3.36 10.40 -3.68
N THR A 198 -3.31 11.39 -4.58
CA THR A 198 -2.98 11.20 -6.00
C THR A 198 -1.57 11.67 -6.33
N LYS A 199 -0.83 12.31 -5.42
CA LYS A 199 0.38 13.07 -5.76
C LYS A 199 1.38 12.30 -6.63
N GLY A 200 1.66 11.03 -6.33
CA GLY A 200 2.54 10.21 -7.16
C GLY A 200 1.98 9.95 -8.57
N LEU A 201 0.67 9.75 -8.69
CA LEU A 201 -0.02 9.63 -9.97
C LEU A 201 -0.06 10.96 -10.73
N ASP A 202 -0.30 12.08 -10.04
CA ASP A 202 -0.29 13.41 -10.65
C ASP A 202 1.08 13.72 -11.23
N GLU A 203 2.16 13.36 -10.52
CA GLU A 203 3.51 13.53 -11.01
C GLU A 203 3.81 12.63 -12.23
N LEU A 204 3.33 11.38 -12.21
CA LEU A 204 3.40 10.51 -13.38
C LEU A 204 2.69 11.12 -14.59
N GLN A 205 1.47 11.63 -14.39
CA GLN A 205 0.65 12.19 -15.47
C GLN A 205 1.24 13.45 -16.11
N LYS A 206 2.01 14.25 -15.36
CA LYS A 206 2.74 15.40 -15.91
C LYS A 206 3.89 14.99 -16.83
N GLN A 207 4.49 13.82 -16.58
CA GLN A 207 5.62 13.32 -17.34
C GLN A 207 5.21 12.41 -18.50
N ALA A 208 4.06 11.74 -18.37
CA ALA A 208 3.50 10.89 -19.41
C ALA A 208 3.09 11.70 -20.66
N ASN A 209 3.21 11.08 -21.83
CA ASN A 209 2.68 11.65 -23.06
C ASN A 209 1.15 11.80 -22.97
N GLY A 210 0.57 12.86 -23.56
CA GLY A 210 -0.87 13.10 -23.57
C GLY A 210 -1.70 11.99 -24.24
N ARG A 211 -1.09 11.21 -25.15
CA ARG A 211 -1.73 10.05 -25.81
C ARG A 211 -1.52 8.72 -25.07
N CYS A 212 -0.69 8.70 -24.02
CA CYS A 212 -0.38 7.48 -23.27
C CYS A 212 -1.59 7.01 -22.46
N LYS A 213 -1.87 5.70 -22.49
CA LYS A 213 -2.89 5.06 -21.67
C LYS A 213 -2.29 4.58 -20.35
N ILE A 214 -2.85 5.02 -19.23
CA ILE A 214 -2.34 4.66 -17.89
C ILE A 214 -3.25 3.59 -17.29
N TYR A 215 -2.67 2.51 -16.80
CA TYR A 215 -3.36 1.40 -16.14
C TYR A 215 -2.93 1.35 -14.68
N TYR A 216 -3.86 1.56 -13.76
CA TYR A 216 -3.61 1.65 -12.33
C TYR A 216 -4.11 0.38 -11.64
N LEU A 217 -3.17 -0.38 -11.07
CA LEU A 217 -3.46 -1.63 -10.38
C LEU A 217 -3.74 -1.40 -8.90
N ASP A 218 -4.82 -1.97 -8.36
CA ASP A 218 -5.09 -1.99 -6.92
C ASP A 218 -5.57 -3.39 -6.48
N SER A 219 -4.87 -3.96 -5.50
CA SER A 219 -5.25 -5.19 -4.81
C SER A 219 -5.49 -6.41 -5.74
N ILE A 220 -4.74 -6.54 -6.84
CA ILE A 220 -4.91 -7.59 -7.86
C ILE A 220 -5.02 -9.01 -7.31
N GLY A 221 -4.25 -9.33 -6.26
CA GLY A 221 -4.23 -10.67 -5.69
C GLY A 221 -5.28 -10.92 -4.61
N ALA A 222 -6.30 -10.07 -4.47
CA ALA A 222 -7.38 -10.27 -3.50
C ALA A 222 -8.20 -11.53 -3.85
N PRO A 223 -8.77 -12.23 -2.85
CA PRO A 223 -9.74 -13.31 -3.07
C PRO A 223 -11.13 -12.75 -3.45
N ALA A 224 -11.18 -11.93 -4.50
CA ALA A 224 -12.38 -11.25 -4.99
C ALA A 224 -12.37 -11.17 -6.53
N PRO A 225 -13.53 -10.95 -7.18
CA PRO A 225 -13.61 -10.76 -8.63
C PRO A 225 -12.70 -9.64 -9.13
N LEU A 226 -12.17 -9.81 -10.34
CA LEU A 226 -11.31 -8.85 -11.02
C LEU A 226 -12.15 -7.92 -11.89
N HIS A 227 -11.86 -6.63 -11.83
CA HIS A 227 -12.58 -5.58 -12.54
C HIS A 227 -11.60 -4.76 -13.38
N LEU A 228 -12.06 -4.32 -14.54
CA LEU A 228 -11.42 -3.32 -15.37
C LEU A 228 -12.41 -2.18 -15.62
N VAL A 229 -12.06 -0.98 -15.18
CA VAL A 229 -12.81 0.26 -15.43
C VAL A 229 -11.97 1.18 -16.30
N GLY A 230 -12.44 1.49 -17.51
CA GLY A 230 -11.69 2.27 -18.50
C GLY A 230 -11.66 1.62 -19.87
N GLU A 231 -10.61 1.86 -20.63
CA GLU A 231 -10.35 1.21 -21.92
C GLU A 231 -9.55 -0.08 -21.75
N SER A 232 -9.95 -1.15 -22.45
CA SER A 232 -9.17 -2.39 -22.49
C SER A 232 -7.80 -2.18 -23.14
N PRO A 233 -6.70 -2.74 -22.58
CA PRO A 233 -5.41 -2.78 -23.26
C PRO A 233 -5.45 -3.55 -24.58
N ASN A 234 -6.38 -4.50 -24.71
CA ASN A 234 -6.53 -5.30 -25.93
C ASN A 234 -8.02 -5.49 -26.23
N ASN A 235 -8.48 -4.96 -27.36
CA ASN A 235 -9.89 -5.01 -27.76
C ASN A 235 -10.41 -6.45 -27.98
N GLN A 236 -9.53 -7.44 -28.07
CA GLN A 236 -9.90 -8.84 -28.37
C GLN A 236 -9.93 -9.76 -27.14
N ILE A 237 -9.44 -9.33 -25.97
CA ILE A 237 -9.27 -10.20 -24.79
C ILE A 237 -9.88 -9.52 -23.57
N ILE A 238 -11.21 -9.55 -23.46
CA ILE A 238 -11.86 -9.43 -22.15
C ILE A 238 -12.00 -10.87 -21.67
N HIS A 239 -11.19 -11.24 -20.68
CA HIS A 239 -11.27 -12.58 -20.08
C HIS A 239 -12.63 -12.75 -19.41
N GLU A 240 -13.26 -13.93 -19.55
CA GLU A 240 -14.57 -14.25 -18.92
C GLU A 240 -14.57 -13.99 -17.40
N ASN A 241 -13.40 -14.09 -16.77
CA ASN A 241 -13.21 -13.93 -15.32
C ASN A 241 -12.94 -12.47 -14.90
N MET A 242 -13.19 -11.50 -15.78
CA MET A 242 -13.01 -10.07 -15.52
C MET A 242 -14.26 -9.27 -15.88
N ASP A 243 -14.77 -8.53 -14.89
CA ASP A 243 -15.87 -7.58 -15.09
C ASP A 243 -15.34 -6.32 -15.78
N TYR A 244 -15.87 -5.98 -16.95
CA TYR A 244 -15.45 -4.81 -17.72
C TYR A 244 -16.49 -3.69 -17.70
N GLN A 245 -16.06 -2.47 -17.36
CA GLN A 245 -16.85 -1.26 -17.42
C GLN A 245 -16.11 -0.21 -18.26
N ALA A 246 -16.60 0.06 -19.46
CA ALA A 246 -16.02 1.06 -20.35
C ALA A 246 -16.09 2.47 -19.72
N SER A 247 -15.01 3.24 -19.83
CA SER A 247 -14.96 4.63 -19.38
C SER A 247 -13.90 5.41 -20.15
N ASP A 248 -14.20 6.67 -20.51
CA ASP A 248 -13.28 7.57 -21.23
C ASP A 248 -12.28 8.28 -20.31
N GLN A 249 -12.05 7.73 -19.11
CA GLN A 249 -11.09 8.29 -18.18
C GLN A 249 -9.65 8.12 -18.69
N LYS A 250 -8.82 9.13 -18.44
CA LYS A 250 -7.39 9.08 -18.80
C LYS A 250 -6.63 7.95 -18.08
N VAL A 251 -7.10 7.58 -16.88
CA VAL A 251 -6.53 6.51 -16.06
C VAL A 251 -7.54 5.37 -16.03
N ASN A 252 -7.12 4.22 -16.54
CA ASN A 252 -7.85 2.96 -16.49
C ASN A 252 -7.49 2.25 -15.18
N TYR A 253 -8.46 1.64 -14.51
CA TYR A 253 -8.26 0.95 -13.24
C TYR A 253 -8.47 -0.55 -13.41
N ILE A 254 -7.52 -1.33 -12.90
CA ILE A 254 -7.64 -2.78 -12.81
C ILE A 254 -7.50 -3.17 -11.35
N PHE A 255 -8.50 -3.82 -10.79
CA PHE A 255 -8.53 -4.09 -9.36
C PHE A 255 -9.37 -5.31 -9.01
N SER A 256 -9.09 -5.91 -7.86
CA SER A 256 -9.94 -6.98 -7.34
C SER A 256 -10.74 -6.49 -6.16
N ALA A 257 -12.06 -6.64 -6.24
CA ALA A 257 -13.00 -6.17 -5.24
C ALA A 257 -14.34 -6.91 -5.33
N ARG A 258 -15.09 -6.85 -4.24
CA ARG A 258 -16.51 -7.20 -4.22
C ARG A 258 -17.33 -5.99 -4.63
N THR A 259 -18.50 -6.23 -5.19
CA THR A 259 -19.44 -5.17 -5.57
C THR A 259 -20.57 -5.11 -4.53
N ASP A 260 -20.85 -3.92 -4.03
CA ASP A 260 -22.06 -3.62 -3.28
C ASP A 260 -23.20 -3.40 -4.28
N GLN A 261 -24.21 -4.26 -4.26
CA GLN A 261 -25.33 -4.24 -5.21
C GLN A 261 -26.19 -2.98 -5.06
N GLU A 262 -26.26 -2.38 -3.88
CA GLU A 262 -27.10 -1.20 -3.63
C GLU A 262 -26.43 0.09 -4.13
N ASN A 263 -25.13 0.24 -3.86
CA ASN A 263 -24.40 1.48 -4.13
C ASN A 263 -23.50 1.43 -5.38
N ARG A 264 -23.44 0.28 -6.07
CA ARG A 264 -22.46 0.00 -7.14
C ARG A 264 -21.03 0.36 -6.72
N ALA A 265 -20.73 0.20 -5.43
CA ALA A 265 -19.44 0.52 -4.85
C ALA A 265 -18.55 -0.73 -4.81
N PHE A 266 -17.25 -0.53 -4.99
CA PHE A 266 -16.27 -1.61 -4.94
C PHE A 266 -15.58 -1.64 -3.58
N TYR A 267 -15.52 -2.80 -2.94
CA TYR A 267 -14.92 -2.91 -1.62
C TYR A 267 -14.19 -4.24 -1.38
N LEU A 268 -13.27 -4.22 -0.41
CA LEU A 268 -12.68 -5.41 0.18
C LEU A 268 -13.02 -5.46 1.66
N ASN A 269 -13.60 -6.57 2.11
CA ASN A 269 -13.97 -6.73 3.51
C ASN A 269 -12.72 -7.02 4.37
N PRO A 270 -12.83 -6.97 5.71
CA PRO A 270 -11.69 -7.26 6.58
C PRO A 270 -11.10 -8.66 6.43
N ALA A 271 -11.87 -9.66 5.97
CA ALA A 271 -11.34 -11.01 5.74
C ALA A 271 -10.46 -11.02 4.48
N ASP A 272 -10.96 -10.43 3.39
CA ASP A 272 -10.23 -10.30 2.12
C ASP A 272 -8.88 -9.59 2.35
N LEU A 273 -8.87 -8.48 3.10
CA LEU A 273 -7.66 -7.71 3.41
C LEU A 273 -6.64 -8.47 4.30
N LYS A 274 -7.10 -9.46 5.07
CA LYS A 274 -6.29 -10.26 5.99
C LYS A 274 -5.76 -11.55 5.35
N GLU A 275 -6.15 -11.82 4.12
CA GLU A 275 -5.76 -13.03 3.39
C GLU A 275 -4.22 -13.12 3.29
N LYS A 276 -3.71 -14.34 3.45
CA LYS A 276 -2.28 -14.67 3.42
C LYS A 276 -1.86 -15.33 2.12
N GLN A 277 -2.81 -15.74 1.29
CA GLN A 277 -2.59 -16.30 -0.03
C GLN A 277 -3.02 -15.31 -1.12
N LEU A 278 -2.33 -15.33 -2.25
CA LEU A 278 -2.70 -14.51 -3.40
C LEU A 278 -3.64 -15.29 -4.31
N ASN A 279 -4.65 -14.61 -4.84
CA ASN A 279 -5.38 -15.12 -6.00
C ASN A 279 -4.45 -15.06 -7.23
N MET A 280 -3.80 -16.19 -7.52
CA MET A 280 -2.85 -16.32 -8.63
C MET A 280 -3.54 -16.29 -10.00
N GLU A 281 -4.83 -16.62 -10.07
CA GLU A 281 -5.62 -16.53 -11.29
C GLU A 281 -5.76 -15.07 -11.70
N ASN A 282 -6.16 -14.18 -10.78
CA ASN A 282 -6.23 -12.74 -11.07
C ASN A 282 -4.87 -12.18 -11.53
N ILE A 283 -3.77 -12.60 -10.89
CA ILE A 283 -2.42 -12.17 -11.30
C ILE A 283 -2.10 -12.65 -12.73
N ALA A 284 -2.46 -13.89 -13.08
CA ALA A 284 -2.27 -14.44 -14.41
C ALA A 284 -3.08 -13.66 -15.46
N THR A 285 -4.37 -13.44 -15.19
CA THR A 285 -5.30 -12.70 -16.06
C THR A 285 -4.83 -11.27 -16.32
N VAL A 286 -4.34 -10.55 -15.30
CA VAL A 286 -3.77 -9.21 -15.51
C VAL A 286 -2.48 -9.27 -16.32
N THR A 287 -1.64 -10.28 -16.09
CA THR A 287 -0.38 -10.42 -16.83
C THR A 287 -0.62 -10.68 -18.32
N SER A 288 -1.56 -11.57 -18.67
CA SER A 288 -1.91 -11.87 -20.06
C SER A 288 -2.56 -10.70 -20.80
N LEU A 289 -3.26 -9.81 -20.09
CA LEU A 289 -3.88 -8.62 -20.68
C LEU A 289 -2.85 -7.65 -21.32
N PHE A 290 -1.59 -7.70 -20.86
CA PHE A 290 -0.51 -6.82 -21.32
C PHE A 290 0.62 -7.54 -22.06
N GLN A 291 0.46 -8.82 -22.40
CA GLN A 291 1.38 -9.55 -23.27
C GLN A 291 1.00 -9.33 -24.74
#